data_AF-A0Y103-F1
#
_entry.id   AF-A0Y103-F1
#
_cell.length_a   1.000
_cell.length_b   1.000
_cell.length_c   1.000
_cell.angle_alpha   90.00
_cell.angle_beta   90.00
_cell.angle_gamma   90.00
#
_symmetry.space_group_name_H-M   'P 1'
#
loop_
_entity.id
_entity.type
_entity.pdbx_description
1 polymer ?
#
loop_
_entity_poly.entity_id
_entity_poly.type
_entity_poly.pdbx_seq_one_letter_code
_entity_poly.pdbx_strand_id
1 'polypeptide(L)'
;MDFKKIILLALFWPITSEAIEIVFRESHFLSQYRHEIYIKDDQYVYIDDHFELDNESKWVPSAPSLKVLALDFETQQNLVKRLIELGVGEWKPEYPESDIPLICDGLSFVLHIKSEKLNTYSSGGCRFPPNYESVRNALEDL
;
A
#
# COMPACT_ATOMS: atom_id res chain seq x y z
N MET A 1 -46.11 -30.02 14.56
CA MET A 1 -44.71 -30.20 14.10
C MET A 1 -44.22 -28.82 13.69
N ASP A 2 -43.15 -28.37 14.35
CA ASP A 2 -42.87 -26.98 14.68
C ASP A 2 -42.47 -26.05 13.52
N PHE A 3 -43.16 -24.91 13.41
CA PHE A 3 -42.75 -23.73 12.62
C PHE A 3 -41.46 -23.07 13.14
N LYS A 4 -40.92 -23.52 14.29
CA LYS A 4 -39.72 -22.99 14.94
C LYS A 4 -38.39 -23.47 14.34
N LYS A 5 -38.39 -24.29 13.29
CA LYS A 5 -37.16 -24.87 12.71
C LYS A 5 -36.66 -24.23 11.41
N ILE A 6 -37.31 -23.19 10.89
CA ILE A 6 -36.94 -22.58 9.60
C ILE A 6 -36.03 -21.34 9.76
N ILE A 7 -35.89 -20.79 10.98
CA ILE A 7 -35.05 -19.62 11.25
C ILE A 7 -33.71 -20.07 11.84
N LEU A 8 -32.89 -20.78 11.06
CA LEU A 8 -31.49 -21.06 11.45
C LEU A 8 -30.55 -21.30 10.27
N LEU A 9 -31.00 -21.00 9.04
CA LEU A 9 -30.14 -21.04 7.84
C LEU A 9 -29.81 -19.65 7.26
N ALA A 10 -30.29 -18.56 7.86
CA ALA A 10 -30.05 -17.21 7.35
C ALA A 10 -28.82 -16.50 7.95
N LEU A 11 -28.04 -17.14 8.82
CA LEU A 11 -26.92 -16.50 9.53
C LEU A 11 -25.52 -16.97 9.10
N PHE A 12 -25.43 -17.77 8.04
CA PHE A 12 -24.16 -18.10 7.38
C PHE A 12 -24.12 -17.54 5.96
N TRP A 13 -24.60 -16.31 5.77
CA TRP A 13 -23.99 -15.56 4.69
C TRP A 13 -22.54 -15.32 5.11
N PRO A 14 -21.55 -15.77 4.33
CA PRO A 14 -20.20 -15.30 4.55
C PRO A 14 -20.32 -13.78 4.49
N ILE A 15 -20.02 -13.11 5.61
CA ILE A 15 -19.63 -11.73 5.55
C ILE A 15 -18.37 -11.81 4.70
N THR A 16 -18.50 -11.60 3.39
CA THR A 16 -17.35 -11.48 2.52
C THR A 16 -16.67 -10.23 3.03
N SER A 17 -15.63 -10.44 3.85
CA SER A 17 -14.63 -9.42 4.11
C SER A 17 -14.25 -8.88 2.74
N GLU A 18 -14.58 -7.62 2.49
CA GLU A 18 -14.26 -6.94 1.25
C GLU A 18 -12.74 -6.96 1.11
N ALA A 19 -12.23 -7.90 0.32
CA ALA A 19 -10.80 -8.13 0.21
C ALA A 19 -10.16 -6.92 -0.47
N ILE A 20 -9.31 -6.21 0.28
CA ILE A 20 -8.49 -5.14 -0.26
C ILE A 20 -7.23 -5.76 -0.89
N GLU A 21 -6.87 -5.28 -2.07
CA GLU A 21 -5.56 -5.53 -2.68
C GLU A 21 -4.82 -4.19 -2.75
N ILE A 22 -3.67 -4.10 -2.09
CA ILE A 22 -2.75 -2.95 -2.20
C ILE A 22 -1.39 -3.45 -2.64
N VAL A 23 -0.81 -2.75 -3.62
CA VAL A 23 0.61 -2.81 -3.94
C VAL A 23 1.14 -1.38 -3.88
N PHE A 24 2.06 -1.12 -2.98
CA PHE A 24 2.81 0.11 -2.92
C PHE A 24 4.30 -0.20 -3.03
N ARG A 25 5.01 0.55 -3.87
CA ARG A 25 6.46 0.50 -3.98
C ARG A 25 6.98 1.92 -4.00
N GLU A 26 7.95 2.20 -3.16
CA GLU A 26 8.80 3.38 -3.22
C GLU A 26 10.24 2.92 -3.44
N SER A 27 10.98 3.57 -4.33
CA SER A 27 12.38 3.20 -4.57
C SER A 27 13.20 4.34 -5.17
N HIS A 28 14.50 4.29 -4.91
CA HIS A 28 15.45 5.11 -5.63
C HIS A 28 15.78 4.51 -7.00
N PHE A 29 15.93 5.31 -8.07
CA PHE A 29 16.20 4.85 -9.44
C PHE A 29 17.49 4.04 -9.55
N LEU A 30 18.49 4.34 -8.71
CA LEU A 30 19.73 3.56 -8.63
C LEU A 30 19.61 2.33 -7.73
N SER A 31 18.40 1.96 -7.30
CA SER A 31 18.11 0.82 -6.42
C SER A 31 18.88 0.85 -5.10
N GLN A 32 19.17 2.03 -4.57
CA GLN A 32 19.88 2.23 -3.30
C GLN A 32 18.98 2.01 -2.08
N TYR A 33 17.67 2.11 -2.27
CA TYR A 33 16.69 1.65 -1.32
C TYR A 33 15.40 1.28 -2.03
N ARG A 34 14.58 0.49 -1.34
CA ARG A 34 13.27 0.06 -1.80
C ARG A 34 12.38 -0.25 -0.60
N HIS A 35 11.21 0.38 -0.58
CA HIS A 35 10.12 0.08 0.35
C HIS A 35 8.98 -0.54 -0.44
N GLU A 36 8.50 -1.71 -0.01
CA GLU A 36 7.35 -2.35 -0.64
C GLU A 36 6.32 -2.73 0.41
N ILE A 37 5.06 -2.46 0.11
CA ILE A 37 3.91 -2.86 0.91
C ILE A 37 2.95 -3.62 0.02
N TYR A 38 2.56 -4.81 0.47
CA TYR A 38 1.55 -5.64 -0.15
C TYR A 38 0.44 -5.90 0.86
N ILE A 39 -0.80 -5.70 0.44
CA ILE A 39 -1.97 -6.21 1.15
C ILE A 39 -2.74 -7.10 0.21
N LYS A 40 -2.95 -8.36 0.57
CA LYS A 40 -3.73 -9.33 -0.19
C LYS A 40 -4.14 -10.50 0.70
N ASP A 41 -5.34 -11.02 0.49
CA ASP A 41 -5.85 -12.20 1.23
C ASP A 41 -5.71 -12.04 2.75
N ASP A 42 -6.08 -10.86 3.27
CA ASP A 42 -5.97 -10.46 4.68
C ASP A 42 -4.53 -10.44 5.25
N GLN A 43 -3.51 -10.51 4.40
CA GLN A 43 -2.10 -10.42 4.81
C GLN A 43 -1.51 -9.08 4.41
N TYR A 44 -0.82 -8.44 5.34
CA TYR A 44 0.08 -7.33 5.10
C TYR A 44 1.52 -7.82 5.11
N VAL A 45 2.28 -7.38 4.11
CA VAL A 45 3.71 -7.61 3.98
C VAL A 45 4.38 -6.26 3.72
N TYR A 46 5.32 -5.90 4.58
CA TYR A 46 6.20 -4.75 4.40
C TYR A 46 7.65 -5.21 4.28
N ILE A 47 8.31 -4.72 3.24
CA ILE A 47 9.71 -4.96 2.94
C ILE A 47 10.43 -3.63 2.96
N ASP A 48 11.46 -3.56 3.79
CA ASP A 48 12.32 -2.40 3.92
C ASP A 48 13.77 -2.77 3.57
N ASP A 49 14.19 -2.37 2.37
CA ASP A 49 15.47 -2.75 1.77
C ASP A 49 16.35 -1.51 1.60
N HIS A 50 17.47 -1.47 2.32
CA HIS A 50 18.41 -0.37 2.32
C HIS A 50 19.86 -0.86 2.23
N PHE A 51 20.73 0.02 1.74
CA PHE A 51 22.16 -0.12 1.96
C PHE A 51 22.52 0.38 3.37
N GLU A 52 23.51 -0.24 3.98
CA GLU A 52 24.11 0.21 5.23
C GLU A 52 25.57 0.61 5.02
N LEU A 53 26.12 1.37 5.97
CA LEU A 53 27.55 1.67 5.97
C LEU A 53 28.28 0.58 6.74
N ASP A 54 29.31 -0.01 6.13
CA ASP A 54 30.24 -0.88 6.82
C ASP A 54 31.18 -0.10 7.76
N ASN A 55 32.05 -0.83 8.47
CA ASN A 55 33.04 -0.23 9.39
C ASN A 55 34.06 0.70 8.69
N GLU A 56 34.15 0.65 7.35
CA GLU A 56 35.01 1.51 6.53
C GLU A 56 34.25 2.66 5.88
N SER A 57 32.98 2.89 6.25
CA SER A 57 32.08 3.88 5.65
C SER A 57 31.80 3.65 4.17
N LYS A 58 31.79 2.38 3.72
CA LYS A 58 31.35 2.00 2.37
C LYS A 58 29.91 1.50 2.42
N TRP A 59 29.14 1.89 1.42
CA TRP A 59 27.78 1.37 1.23
C TRP A 59 27.82 -0.10 0.83
N VAL A 60 27.21 -0.95 1.63
CA VAL A 60 27.05 -2.38 1.38
C VAL A 60 25.57 -2.76 1.43
N PRO A 61 25.11 -3.72 0.61
CA PRO A 61 23.74 -4.23 0.71
C PRO A 61 23.50 -4.84 2.09
N SER A 62 22.39 -4.48 2.74
CA SER A 62 21.94 -5.13 3.98
C SER A 62 20.85 -6.17 3.66
N ALA A 63 20.60 -7.09 4.59
CA ALA A 63 19.43 -7.95 4.46
C ALA A 63 18.17 -7.10 4.70
N PRO A 64 17.12 -7.20 3.85
CA PRO A 64 15.93 -6.39 4.01
C PRO A 64 15.20 -6.75 5.30
N SER A 65 14.65 -5.74 5.96
CA SER A 65 13.72 -5.93 7.07
C SER A 65 12.35 -6.34 6.53
N LEU A 66 11.73 -7.31 7.19
CA LEU A 66 10.44 -7.88 6.77
C LEU A 66 9.45 -7.82 7.95
N LYS A 67 8.29 -7.22 7.73
CA LYS A 67 7.15 -7.25 8.65
C LYS A 67 5.98 -7.95 7.96
N VAL A 68 5.44 -8.99 8.58
CA VAL A 68 4.26 -9.72 8.08
C VAL A 68 3.24 -9.83 9.20
N LEU A 69 1.99 -9.48 8.92
CA LEU A 69 0.89 -9.54 9.87
C LEU A 69 -0.43 -9.87 9.17
N ALA A 70 -1.33 -10.51 9.92
CA ALA A 70 -2.71 -10.70 9.50
C ALA A 70 -3.51 -9.45 9.83
N LEU A 71 -4.29 -8.94 8.88
CA LEU A 71 -5.14 -7.77 9.02
C LEU A 71 -6.58 -8.21 9.27
N ASP A 72 -7.19 -7.71 10.35
CA ASP A 72 -8.62 -7.86 10.55
C ASP A 72 -9.44 -6.94 9.62
N PHE A 73 -10.72 -7.27 9.49
CA PHE A 73 -11.65 -6.54 8.62
C PHE A 73 -11.79 -5.06 8.98
N GLU A 74 -11.79 -4.72 10.28
CA GLU A 74 -11.93 -3.34 10.74
C GLU A 74 -10.71 -2.49 10.33
N THR A 75 -9.51 -3.05 10.48
CA THR A 75 -8.26 -2.40 10.07
C THR A 75 -8.23 -2.16 8.57
N GLN A 76 -8.64 -3.14 7.76
CA GLN A 76 -8.73 -2.97 6.31
C GLN A 76 -9.73 -1.88 5.91
N GLN A 77 -10.92 -1.85 6.51
CA GLN A 77 -11.94 -0.83 6.23
C GLN A 77 -11.48 0.57 6.66
N ASN A 78 -10.81 0.68 7.81
CA ASN A 78 -10.26 1.95 8.30
C ASN A 78 -9.15 2.46 7.38
N LEU A 79 -8.28 1.56 6.88
CA LEU A 79 -7.27 1.91 5.90
C LEU A 79 -7.89 2.45 4.62
N VAL A 80 -8.85 1.74 4.01
CA VAL A 80 -9.54 2.22 2.78
C VAL A 80 -10.15 3.59 3.01
N LYS A 81 -10.88 3.76 4.12
CA LYS A 81 -11.49 5.04 4.48
C LYS A 81 -10.42 6.14 4.58
N ARG A 82 -9.30 5.86 5.23
CA ARG A 82 -8.20 6.81 5.39
C ARG A 82 -7.58 7.20 4.04
N LEU A 83 -7.38 6.25 3.14
CA LEU A 83 -6.85 6.51 1.80
C LEU A 83 -7.80 7.37 0.96
N ILE A 84 -9.11 7.15 1.09
CA ILE A 84 -10.14 8.00 0.47
C ILE A 84 -10.07 9.44 1.04
N GLU A 85 -10.00 9.60 2.37
CA GLU A 85 -9.87 10.91 3.02
C GLU A 85 -8.61 11.67 2.60
N LEU A 86 -7.51 10.95 2.34
CA LEU A 86 -6.26 11.51 1.83
C LEU A 86 -6.32 11.89 0.35
N GLY A 87 -7.42 11.55 -0.34
CA GLY A 87 -7.69 11.94 -1.73
C GLY A 87 -7.07 11.00 -2.76
N VAL A 88 -6.73 9.76 -2.39
CA VAL A 88 -6.08 8.79 -3.30
C VAL A 88 -6.96 8.46 -4.51
N GLY A 89 -8.29 8.54 -4.38
CA GLY A 89 -9.22 8.36 -5.50
C GLY A 89 -9.07 9.40 -6.61
N GLU A 90 -8.51 10.58 -6.29
CA GLU A 90 -8.31 11.69 -7.23
C GLU A 90 -6.88 11.79 -7.76
N TRP A 91 -6.03 10.84 -7.39
CA TRP A 91 -4.66 10.80 -7.88
C TRP A 91 -4.64 10.50 -9.38
N LYS A 92 -3.71 11.15 -10.07
CA LYS A 92 -3.51 10.95 -11.50
C LYS A 92 -2.76 9.64 -11.74
N PRO A 93 -2.93 9.00 -12.90
CA PRO A 93 -2.22 7.76 -13.21
C PRO A 93 -0.71 7.90 -13.20
N GLU A 94 -0.19 9.11 -13.48
CA GLU A 94 1.24 9.37 -13.58
C GLU A 94 1.62 10.78 -13.06
N TYR A 95 2.78 10.87 -12.40
CA TYR A 95 3.39 12.12 -11.94
C TYR A 95 4.89 12.20 -12.29
N PRO A 96 5.39 13.35 -12.80
CA PRO A 96 4.60 14.47 -13.30
C PRO A 96 3.78 14.06 -14.53
N GLU A 97 2.67 14.75 -14.77
CA GLU A 97 1.83 14.51 -15.97
C GLU A 97 2.48 14.93 -17.29
N SER A 98 3.68 15.54 -17.23
CA SER A 98 4.35 16.10 -18.39
C SER A 98 5.60 15.32 -18.72
N ASP A 99 5.84 15.13 -20.01
CA ASP A 99 7.06 14.52 -20.56
C ASP A 99 8.32 15.41 -20.42
N ILE A 100 8.24 16.52 -19.68
CA ILE A 100 9.38 17.41 -19.47
C ILE A 100 10.38 16.68 -18.56
N PRO A 101 11.63 16.47 -19.00
CA PRO A 101 12.63 15.85 -18.17
C PRO A 101 12.93 16.74 -16.97
N LEU A 102 12.62 16.24 -15.77
CA LEU A 102 12.99 16.86 -14.51
C LEU A 102 14.32 16.28 -14.03
N ILE A 103 15.20 17.13 -13.53
CA ILE A 103 16.33 16.68 -12.70
C ILE A 103 15.74 16.39 -11.32
N CYS A 104 15.93 15.17 -10.81
CA CYS A 104 15.43 14.81 -9.50
C CYS A 104 16.32 13.81 -8.78
N ASP A 105 16.14 13.76 -7.46
CA ASP A 105 17.00 13.05 -6.51
C ASP A 105 16.78 11.53 -6.52
N GLY A 106 16.20 11.00 -7.60
CA GLY A 106 16.12 9.57 -7.83
C GLY A 106 14.87 8.88 -7.30
N LEU A 107 13.99 9.56 -6.55
CA LEU A 107 12.84 8.90 -5.92
C LEU A 107 11.70 8.63 -6.90
N SER A 108 11.13 7.42 -6.81
CA SER A 108 9.96 6.97 -7.55
C SER A 108 8.99 6.18 -6.68
N PHE A 109 7.73 6.15 -7.12
CA PHE A 109 6.69 5.37 -6.49
C PHE A 109 5.76 4.70 -7.51
N VAL A 110 5.13 3.62 -7.08
CA VAL A 110 3.98 2.99 -7.72
C VAL A 110 2.98 2.63 -6.64
N LEU A 111 1.72 2.97 -6.85
CA LEU A 111 0.59 2.60 -6.00
C LEU A 111 -0.50 1.98 -6.86
N HIS A 112 -0.97 0.81 -6.45
CA HIS A 112 -2.14 0.15 -7.00
C HIS A 112 -3.03 -0.29 -5.84
N ILE A 113 -4.28 0.13 -5.84
CA ILE A 113 -5.29 -0.20 -4.84
C ILE A 113 -6.52 -0.72 -5.55
N LYS A 114 -7.06 -1.81 -5.03
CA LYS A 114 -8.34 -2.36 -5.45
C LYS A 114 -9.15 -2.79 -4.23
N SER A 115 -10.29 -2.15 -4.06
CA SER A 115 -11.40 -2.53 -3.17
C SER A 115 -12.73 -2.20 -3.86
N GLU A 116 -13.88 -2.45 -3.24
CA GLU A 116 -15.17 -2.03 -3.78
C GLU A 116 -15.32 -0.50 -3.76
N LYS A 117 -14.67 0.18 -2.80
CA LYS A 117 -14.79 1.64 -2.60
C LYS A 117 -13.67 2.46 -3.23
N LEU A 118 -12.52 1.85 -3.53
CA LEU A 118 -11.35 2.54 -4.06
C LEU A 118 -10.65 1.67 -5.10
N ASN A 119 -10.51 2.20 -6.31
CA ASN A 119 -9.79 1.55 -7.40
C ASN A 119 -8.87 2.59 -8.05
N THR A 120 -7.60 2.55 -7.68
CA THR A 120 -6.62 3.56 -8.08
C THR A 120 -5.35 2.89 -8.55
N TYR A 121 -4.82 3.37 -9.67
CA TYR A 121 -3.43 3.16 -10.06
C TYR A 121 -2.78 4.53 -10.21
N SER A 122 -1.59 4.70 -9.63
CA SER A 122 -0.79 5.91 -9.76
C SER A 122 0.69 5.55 -9.67
N SER A 123 1.49 6.11 -10.56
CA SER A 123 2.95 6.01 -10.49
C SER A 123 3.58 7.37 -10.62
N GLY A 124 4.83 7.50 -10.23
CA GLY A 124 5.57 8.71 -10.53
C GLY A 124 6.99 8.70 -10.04
N GLY A 125 7.68 9.79 -10.35
CA GLY A 125 9.01 10.08 -9.85
C GLY A 125 9.24 11.57 -9.96
N CYS A 126 10.16 12.10 -9.14
CA CYS A 126 10.49 13.53 -9.09
C CYS A 126 9.36 14.48 -8.58
N ARG A 127 8.08 14.14 -8.79
CA ARG A 127 6.91 14.85 -8.30
C ARG A 127 5.90 13.85 -7.77
N PHE A 128 5.33 14.16 -6.62
CA PHE A 128 4.41 13.28 -5.91
C PHE A 128 3.00 13.87 -5.88
N PRO A 129 1.97 13.01 -5.77
CA PRO A 129 0.60 13.45 -5.57
C PRO A 129 0.42 14.21 -4.24
N PRO A 130 -0.67 14.99 -4.10
CA PRO A 130 -1.03 15.57 -2.82
C PRO A 130 -1.13 14.51 -1.72
N ASN A 131 -0.69 14.86 -0.51
CA ASN A 131 -0.70 13.98 0.68
C ASN A 131 0.13 12.69 0.54
N TYR A 132 1.03 12.57 -0.44
CA TYR A 132 1.85 11.38 -0.67
C TYR A 132 2.50 10.83 0.61
N GLU A 133 3.22 11.68 1.36
CA GLU A 133 3.86 11.31 2.63
C GLU A 133 2.86 10.76 3.65
N SER A 134 1.67 11.34 3.73
CA SER A 134 0.63 10.87 4.65
C SER A 134 0.03 9.53 4.22
N VAL A 135 -0.03 9.27 2.91
CA VAL A 135 -0.46 7.98 2.36
C VAL A 135 0.60 6.91 2.63
N ARG A 136 1.88 7.21 2.38
CA ARG A 136 2.99 6.33 2.69
C ARG A 136 2.97 5.93 4.17
N ASN A 137 2.93 6.91 5.08
CA ASN A 137 2.90 6.64 6.51
C ASN A 137 1.67 5.83 6.93
N ALA A 138 0.49 6.11 6.35
CA ALA A 138 -0.72 5.34 6.63
C ALA A 138 -0.62 3.87 6.21
N LEU A 139 0.21 3.55 5.22
CA LEU A 139 0.49 2.17 4.81
C LEU A 139 1.58 1.54 5.71
N GLU A 140 2.63 2.27 6.05
CA GLU A 140 3.74 1.78 6.89
C GLU A 140 3.35 1.54 8.35
N ASP A 141 2.43 2.34 8.90
CA ASP A 141 2.04 2.30 10.32
C ASP A 141 1.05 1.17 10.68
N LEU A 142 0.65 0.33 9.71
CA LEU A 142 -0.12 -0.92 9.94
C LEU A 142 0.79 -1.97 10.59
#